data_AF-A0A2S0MTP7-F1
#
_entry.id   AF-A0A2S0MTP7-F1
#
_cell.length_a   1.000
_cell.length_b   1.000
_cell.length_c   1.000
_cell.angle_alpha   90.00
_cell.angle_beta   90.00
_cell.angle_gamma   90.00
#
_symmetry.space_group_name_H-M   'P 1'
#
loop_
_entity.id
_entity.type
_entity.pdbx_description
1 polymer ?
#
loop_
_entity_poly.entity_id
_entity_poly.type
_entity_poly.pdbx_seq_one_letter_code
_entity_poly.pdbx_strand_id
1 'polypeptide(L)'
;MFGRNLRRLARDYPSISELARRLDVNRTQFNRYLSGESFPRPDVLDRICRFFDIDARVLLEPVETIVDRGRVLRGPVLAGFAGAALAGVTEDRLPGGFYRYSRNSYVSMRNCITGIVTVFRRGGDTYLRGYEPRDAVRQQGLRLTSDTREFRGYVCRDDDGVYMVISRRRGRTPQFYYLAPVTSLAHNFWLGYAARTARETSTDRRVTRLVFEHLGKSLATDRERIMTAARSSGLSRNIDLPTFHRRLLQADHPFQ
;
A
#
# COMPACT_ATOMS: atom_id res chain seq x y z
N MET A 1 -13.49 29.20 -15.32
CA MET A 1 -13.24 27.86 -14.73
C MET A 1 -12.32 27.94 -13.51
N PHE A 2 -11.06 28.36 -13.68
CA PHE A 2 -10.07 28.44 -12.60
C PHE A 2 -10.55 29.10 -11.30
N GLY A 3 -11.16 30.30 -11.34
CA GLY A 3 -11.63 30.97 -10.12
C GLY A 3 -12.70 30.20 -9.34
N ARG A 4 -13.56 29.43 -10.03
CA ARG A 4 -14.54 28.54 -9.39
C ARG A 4 -13.83 27.40 -8.66
N ASN A 5 -12.85 26.77 -9.31
CA ASN A 5 -12.04 25.70 -8.74
C ASN A 5 -11.23 26.20 -7.54
N LEU A 6 -10.58 27.36 -7.66
CA LEU A 6 -9.80 27.96 -6.59
C LEU A 6 -10.67 28.34 -5.38
N ARG A 7 -11.89 28.86 -5.61
CA ARG A 7 -12.87 29.09 -4.55
C ARG A 7 -13.29 27.81 -3.84
N ARG A 8 -13.37 26.68 -4.54
CA ARG A 8 -13.68 25.37 -3.94
C ARG A 8 -12.52 24.90 -3.06
N LEU A 9 -11.30 24.91 -3.60
CA LEU A 9 -10.08 24.54 -2.87
C LEU A 9 -9.84 25.42 -1.63
N ALA A 10 -10.23 26.69 -1.69
CA ALA A 10 -10.06 27.63 -0.59
C ALA A 10 -11.04 27.41 0.58
N ARG A 11 -12.10 26.59 0.42
CA ARG A 11 -13.12 26.38 1.48
C ARG A 11 -12.57 25.67 2.71
N ASP A 12 -11.55 24.84 2.54
CA ASP A 12 -10.97 24.04 3.63
C ASP A 12 -9.99 24.87 4.49
N TYR A 13 -9.83 26.17 4.20
CA TYR A 13 -8.90 27.06 4.89
C TYR A 13 -9.65 28.13 5.70
N PRO A 14 -9.13 28.54 6.88
CA PRO A 14 -9.81 29.48 7.76
C PRO A 14 -10.01 30.88 7.15
N SER A 15 -9.08 31.33 6.30
CA SER A 15 -9.21 32.62 5.62
C SER A 15 -8.44 32.68 4.30
N ILE A 16 -8.95 33.49 3.37
CA ILE A 16 -8.30 33.79 2.08
C ILE A 16 -6.94 34.46 2.28
N SER A 17 -6.81 35.33 3.28
CA SER A 17 -5.56 36.05 3.56
C SER A 17 -4.45 35.09 4.01
N GLU A 18 -4.80 34.12 4.85
CA GLU A 18 -3.86 33.08 5.28
C GLU A 18 -3.44 32.21 4.10
N LEU A 19 -4.40 31.77 3.29
CA LEU A 19 -4.13 30.94 2.13
C LEU A 19 -3.23 31.66 1.10
N ALA A 20 -3.50 32.93 0.80
CA ALA A 20 -2.68 33.74 -0.09
C ALA A 20 -1.22 33.84 0.41
N ARG A 21 -1.02 34.02 1.73
CA ARG A 21 0.31 34.04 2.34
C ARG A 21 1.02 32.69 2.24
N ARG A 22 0.31 31.56 2.47
CA ARG A 22 0.89 30.21 2.33
C ARG A 22 1.28 29.89 0.88
N LEU A 23 0.54 30.43 -0.08
CA LEU A 23 0.83 30.30 -1.52
C LEU A 23 1.88 31.30 -2.02
N ASP A 24 2.35 32.22 -1.16
CA ASP A 24 3.25 33.31 -1.52
C ASP A 24 2.71 34.13 -2.70
N VAL A 25 1.43 34.51 -2.62
CA VAL A 25 0.73 35.37 -3.58
C VAL A 25 0.12 36.56 -2.84
N ASN A 26 0.25 37.75 -3.41
CA ASN A 26 -0.39 38.95 -2.87
C ASN A 26 -1.92 38.75 -2.76
N ARG A 27 -2.53 39.07 -1.61
CA ARG A 27 -3.98 38.92 -1.35
C ARG A 27 -4.86 39.55 -2.46
N THR A 28 -4.51 40.74 -2.93
CA THR A 28 -5.26 41.44 -3.99
C THR A 28 -5.20 40.65 -5.30
N GLN A 29 -4.04 40.11 -5.65
CA GLN A 29 -3.85 39.28 -6.83
C GLN A 29 -4.57 37.94 -6.70
N PHE A 30 -4.51 37.33 -5.51
CA PHE A 30 -5.23 36.09 -5.21
C PHE A 30 -6.75 36.27 -5.31
N ASN A 31 -7.29 37.40 -4.83
CA ASN A 31 -8.70 37.73 -5.00
C ASN A 31 -9.10 37.85 -6.49
N ARG A 32 -8.24 38.46 -7.33
CA ARG A 32 -8.48 38.49 -8.79
C ARG A 32 -8.50 37.10 -9.41
N TYR A 33 -7.75 36.14 -8.87
CA TYR A 33 -7.83 34.74 -9.29
C TYR A 33 -9.14 34.08 -8.88
N LEU A 34 -9.60 34.33 -7.64
CA LEU A 34 -10.87 33.78 -7.13
C LEU A 34 -12.09 34.31 -7.90
N SER A 35 -12.09 35.61 -8.26
CA SER A 35 -13.14 36.21 -9.09
C SER A 35 -13.04 35.76 -10.56
N GLY A 36 -11.85 35.34 -11.00
CA GLY A 36 -11.58 34.95 -12.38
C GLY A 36 -11.26 36.13 -13.29
N GLU A 37 -10.98 37.31 -12.73
CA GLU A 37 -10.54 38.50 -13.46
C GLU A 37 -9.14 38.35 -14.06
N SER A 38 -8.30 37.50 -13.48
CA SER A 38 -6.98 37.21 -14.04
C SER A 38 -6.58 35.75 -13.82
N PHE A 39 -5.56 35.32 -14.54
CA PHE A 39 -4.98 33.98 -14.44
C PHE A 39 -3.55 34.06 -13.89
N PRO A 40 -3.11 33.04 -13.13
CA PRO A 40 -1.75 32.98 -12.62
C PRO A 40 -0.74 32.79 -13.75
N ARG A 41 0.44 33.40 -13.59
CA ARG A 41 1.60 33.10 -14.43
C ARG A 41 2.03 31.64 -14.21
N PRO A 42 2.75 31.00 -15.16
CA PRO A 42 3.11 29.59 -15.06
C PRO A 42 3.79 29.17 -13.75
N ASP A 43 4.68 30.00 -13.21
CA ASP A 43 5.39 29.78 -11.94
C ASP A 43 4.44 29.83 -10.72
N VAL A 44 3.50 30.78 -10.72
CA VAL A 44 2.47 30.88 -9.68
C VAL A 44 1.49 29.73 -9.77
N LEU A 45 1.09 29.35 -10.98
CA LEU A 45 0.19 28.22 -11.22
C LEU A 45 0.80 26.91 -10.74
N ASP A 46 2.07 26.64 -11.07
CA ASP A 46 2.80 25.45 -10.63
C ASP A 46 2.89 25.37 -9.10
N ARG A 47 3.14 26.50 -8.43
CA ARG A 47 3.11 26.59 -6.97
C ARG A 47 1.73 26.32 -6.37
N ILE A 48 0.67 26.88 -6.95
CA ILE A 48 -0.71 26.57 -6.56
C ILE A 48 -1.01 25.07 -6.75
N CYS A 49 -0.63 24.51 -7.90
CA CYS A 49 -0.82 23.11 -8.22
C CYS A 49 -0.12 22.19 -7.21
N ARG A 50 1.16 22.45 -6.89
CA ARG A 50 1.91 21.70 -5.88
C ARG A 50 1.32 21.83 -4.48
N PHE A 51 0.89 23.02 -4.10
CA PHE A 51 0.30 23.26 -2.78
C PHE A 51 -0.97 22.43 -2.55
N PHE A 52 -1.82 22.31 -3.58
CA PHE A 52 -3.07 21.55 -3.52
C PHE A 52 -2.95 20.10 -4.01
N ASP A 53 -1.76 19.63 -4.41
CA ASP A 53 -1.53 18.31 -5.03
C ASP A 53 -2.45 18.04 -6.25
N ILE A 54 -2.60 19.05 -7.11
CA ILE A 54 -3.38 19.02 -8.36
C ILE A 54 -2.51 19.41 -9.55
N ASP A 55 -3.03 19.30 -10.78
CA ASP A 55 -2.34 19.72 -11.99
C ASP A 55 -3.02 20.91 -12.71
N ALA A 56 -2.35 21.42 -13.75
CA ALA A 56 -2.75 22.61 -14.49
C ALA A 56 -4.10 22.50 -15.21
N ARG A 57 -4.70 21.31 -15.31
CA ARG A 57 -6.11 21.15 -15.77
C ARG A 57 -7.08 21.91 -14.90
N VAL A 58 -6.68 22.36 -13.69
CA VAL A 58 -7.50 23.23 -12.84
C VAL A 58 -7.92 24.52 -13.55
N LEU A 59 -7.24 24.88 -14.63
CA LEU A 59 -7.65 25.96 -15.53
C LEU A 59 -8.87 25.62 -16.41
N LEU A 60 -9.02 24.34 -16.79
CA LEU A 60 -9.89 23.87 -17.88
C LEU A 60 -11.04 22.98 -17.40
N GLU A 61 -10.81 22.14 -16.40
CA GLU A 61 -11.76 21.13 -15.90
C GLU A 61 -12.21 21.46 -14.46
N PRO A 62 -13.38 20.99 -13.99
CA PRO A 62 -13.76 21.07 -12.58
C PRO A 62 -12.69 20.44 -11.67
N VAL A 63 -12.39 21.05 -10.53
CA VAL A 63 -11.32 20.55 -9.65
C VAL A 63 -11.60 19.14 -9.10
N GLU A 64 -12.87 18.81 -8.94
CA GLU A 64 -13.33 17.50 -8.47
C GLU A 64 -12.88 16.39 -9.44
N THR A 65 -12.96 16.63 -10.75
CA THR A 65 -12.54 15.64 -11.76
C THR A 65 -11.02 15.49 -11.85
N ILE A 66 -10.27 16.46 -11.34
CA ILE A 66 -8.81 16.47 -11.36
C ILE A 66 -8.26 15.73 -10.14
N VAL A 67 -8.82 16.02 -8.95
CA VAL A 67 -8.45 15.37 -7.69
C VAL A 67 -8.77 13.87 -7.72
N ASP A 68 -9.84 13.47 -8.41
CA ASP A 68 -10.29 12.08 -8.46
C ASP A 68 -9.59 11.21 -9.52
N ARG A 69 -8.84 11.80 -10.47
CA ARG A 69 -8.14 11.02 -11.51
C ARG A 69 -7.03 10.17 -10.91
N GLY A 70 -7.26 8.85 -10.91
CA GLY A 70 -6.30 7.84 -10.42
C GLY A 70 -6.62 7.33 -9.00
N ARG A 71 -7.53 7.98 -8.27
CA ARG A 71 -7.97 7.54 -6.94
C ARG A 71 -9.24 6.71 -7.05
N VAL A 72 -9.14 5.49 -7.61
CA VAL A 72 -10.31 4.60 -7.83
C VAL A 72 -11.18 4.47 -6.59
N LEU A 73 -10.56 4.29 -5.41
CA LEU A 73 -11.26 4.16 -4.14
C LEU A 73 -11.93 5.46 -3.66
N ARG A 74 -11.39 6.63 -4.02
CA ARG A 74 -11.94 7.93 -3.59
C ARG A 74 -12.73 8.65 -4.69
N GLY A 75 -12.86 8.03 -5.85
CA GLY A 75 -13.54 8.62 -7.00
C GLY A 75 -15.07 8.68 -6.83
N PRO A 76 -15.76 9.41 -7.72
CA PRO A 76 -17.17 9.74 -7.56
C PRO A 76 -18.09 8.52 -7.60
N VAL A 77 -17.69 7.45 -8.30
CA VAL A 77 -18.45 6.19 -8.39
C VAL A 77 -18.58 5.51 -7.03
N LEU A 78 -17.56 5.63 -6.16
CA LEU A 78 -17.52 4.99 -4.84
C LEU A 78 -17.71 5.99 -3.68
N ALA A 79 -18.01 7.26 -3.96
CA ALA A 79 -18.12 8.31 -2.93
C ALA A 79 -19.22 8.04 -1.89
N GLY A 80 -20.26 7.28 -2.24
CA GLY A 80 -21.32 6.83 -1.32
C GLY A 80 -21.17 5.39 -0.83
N PHE A 81 -20.07 4.72 -1.18
CA PHE A 81 -19.79 3.32 -0.81
C PHE A 81 -18.54 3.26 0.07
N ALA A 82 -18.10 2.04 0.41
CA ALA A 82 -16.92 1.82 1.23
C ALA A 82 -15.62 2.39 0.65
N GLY A 83 -15.58 2.87 -0.60
CA GLY A 83 -14.34 3.30 -1.28
C GLY A 83 -13.42 4.20 -0.44
N ALA A 84 -13.93 5.34 0.06
CA ALA A 84 -13.13 6.24 0.90
C ALA A 84 -12.75 5.59 2.24
N ALA A 85 -13.64 4.78 2.81
CA ALA A 85 -13.41 4.03 4.04
C ALA A 85 -12.33 2.94 3.88
N LEU A 86 -12.14 2.40 2.67
CA LEU A 86 -11.13 1.38 2.35
C LEU A 86 -9.74 1.99 2.08
N ALA A 87 -9.65 3.30 1.81
CA ALA A 87 -8.39 4.00 1.60
C ALA A 87 -7.75 4.45 2.92
N GLY A 88 -6.49 4.90 2.87
CA GLY A 88 -5.86 5.60 4.00
C GLY A 88 -5.54 4.74 5.22
N VAL A 89 -4.92 3.58 5.04
CA VAL A 89 -4.44 2.74 6.16
C VAL A 89 -3.45 3.52 7.04
N THR A 90 -3.78 3.63 8.32
CA THR A 90 -3.02 4.41 9.31
C THR A 90 -1.79 3.65 9.84
N GLU A 91 -0.83 4.38 10.42
CA GLU A 91 0.42 3.81 10.97
C GLU A 91 0.17 2.88 12.16
N ASP A 92 -0.90 3.08 12.93
CA ASP A 92 -1.29 2.20 14.04
C ASP A 92 -1.85 0.86 13.56
N ARG A 93 -2.57 0.84 12.43
CA ARG A 93 -3.14 -0.40 11.86
C ARG A 93 -2.11 -1.25 11.14
N LEU A 94 -1.24 -0.61 10.34
CA LEU A 94 -0.15 -1.26 9.64
C LEU A 94 1.04 -0.28 9.54
N PRO A 95 2.01 -0.35 10.46
CA PRO A 95 3.17 0.53 10.47
C PRO A 95 3.95 0.51 9.15
N GLY A 96 4.50 1.64 8.74
CA GLY A 96 5.50 1.68 7.68
C GLY A 96 6.77 0.93 8.09
N GLY A 97 7.50 0.39 7.11
CA GLY A 97 8.80 -0.26 7.34
C GLY A 97 8.90 -1.68 6.81
N PHE A 98 9.80 -2.45 7.39
CA PHE A 98 10.15 -3.79 6.93
C PHE A 98 9.37 -4.86 7.70
N TYR A 99 8.91 -5.86 6.97
CA TYR A 99 8.21 -7.01 7.52
C TYR A 99 8.86 -8.30 7.07
N ARG A 100 8.95 -9.26 7.99
CA ARG A 100 9.10 -10.67 7.63
C ARG A 100 7.72 -11.26 7.42
N TYR A 101 7.51 -11.95 6.30
CA TYR A 101 6.33 -12.78 6.12
C TYR A 101 6.69 -14.26 6.07
N SER A 102 5.76 -15.10 6.53
CA SER A 102 5.81 -16.55 6.36
C SER A 102 4.44 -17.04 5.88
N ARG A 103 4.43 -18.00 4.95
CA ARG A 103 3.23 -18.68 4.47
C ARG A 103 3.51 -20.14 4.14
N ASN A 104 2.51 -21.01 4.22
CA ASN A 104 2.69 -22.37 3.73
C ASN A 104 2.85 -22.36 2.19
N SER A 105 3.57 -23.36 1.68
CA SER A 105 3.64 -23.59 0.25
C SER A 105 2.27 -24.02 -0.27
N TYR A 106 1.94 -23.58 -1.48
CA TYR A 106 0.69 -23.98 -2.15
C TYR A 106 0.73 -25.42 -2.65
N VAL A 107 1.94 -26.00 -2.75
CA VAL A 107 2.20 -27.33 -3.32
C VAL A 107 2.60 -28.35 -2.26
N SER A 108 3.32 -27.95 -1.22
CA SER A 108 3.82 -28.87 -0.17
C SER A 108 3.38 -28.43 1.22
N MET A 109 2.74 -29.34 1.95
CA MET A 109 2.30 -29.07 3.34
C MET A 109 3.44 -28.99 4.34
N ARG A 110 4.62 -29.54 4.00
CA ARG A 110 5.79 -29.59 4.90
C ARG A 110 6.69 -28.36 4.79
N ASN A 111 6.48 -27.57 3.74
CA ASN A 111 7.34 -26.44 3.40
C ASN A 111 6.57 -25.13 3.53
N CYS A 112 7.31 -24.11 3.93
CA CYS A 112 6.86 -22.74 4.03
C CYS A 112 7.79 -21.84 3.22
N ILE A 113 7.26 -20.68 2.85
CA ILE A 113 7.97 -19.64 2.14
C ILE A 113 8.09 -18.46 3.09
N THR A 114 9.32 -18.02 3.32
CA THR A 114 9.63 -16.84 4.12
C THR A 114 10.22 -15.75 3.23
N GLY A 115 9.87 -14.49 3.49
CA GLY A 115 10.42 -13.38 2.73
C GLY A 115 10.31 -12.06 3.46
N ILE A 116 10.83 -11.02 2.80
CA ILE A 116 10.76 -9.64 3.27
C ILE A 116 9.87 -8.82 2.35
N VAL A 117 9.04 -7.97 2.95
CA VAL A 117 8.34 -6.89 2.27
C VAL A 117 8.61 -5.56 2.98
N THR A 118 8.49 -4.47 2.24
CA THR A 118 8.51 -3.11 2.78
C THR A 118 7.14 -2.48 2.54
N VAL A 119 6.52 -1.97 3.60
CA VAL A 119 5.27 -1.19 3.57
C VAL A 119 5.62 0.29 3.61
N PHE A 120 5.02 1.07 2.72
CA PHE A 120 5.27 2.51 2.61
C PHE A 120 4.02 3.24 2.11
N ARG A 121 3.96 4.54 2.36
CA ARG A 121 2.83 5.40 1.98
C ARG A 121 3.25 6.40 0.91
N ARG A 122 2.37 6.66 -0.05
CA ARG A 122 2.58 7.68 -1.09
C ARG A 122 1.21 8.22 -1.55
N GLY A 123 1.06 9.54 -1.62
CA GLY A 123 -0.20 10.16 -2.09
C GLY A 123 -1.43 9.83 -1.23
N GLY A 124 -1.26 9.45 0.04
CA GLY A 124 -2.35 9.03 0.94
C GLY A 124 -2.77 7.57 0.81
N ASP A 125 -2.15 6.81 -0.09
CA ASP A 125 -2.35 5.38 -0.26
C ASP A 125 -1.19 4.59 0.37
N THR A 126 -1.48 3.35 0.76
CA THR A 126 -0.50 2.43 1.35
C THR A 126 -0.13 1.36 0.34
N TYR A 127 1.16 1.13 0.18
CA TYR A 127 1.72 0.19 -0.77
C TYR A 127 2.66 -0.77 -0.06
N LEU A 128 2.91 -1.90 -0.73
CA LEU A 128 3.98 -2.80 -0.36
C LEU A 128 4.83 -3.17 -1.56
N ARG A 129 6.10 -3.47 -1.28
CA ARG A 129 7.06 -4.01 -2.23
C ARG A 129 7.79 -5.18 -1.60
N GLY A 130 7.95 -6.26 -2.33
CA GLY A 130 8.71 -7.41 -1.88
C GLY A 130 9.39 -8.14 -3.02
N TYR A 131 10.16 -9.14 -2.64
CA TYR A 131 10.83 -10.04 -3.58
C TYR A 131 10.51 -11.48 -3.21
N GLU A 132 10.11 -12.28 -4.20
CA GLU A 132 9.99 -13.72 -3.99
C GLU A 132 11.35 -14.33 -3.66
N PRO A 133 11.42 -15.32 -2.77
CA PRO A 133 12.67 -16.01 -2.47
C PRO A 133 13.25 -16.68 -3.72
N ARG A 134 14.59 -16.70 -3.82
CA ARG A 134 15.29 -17.21 -5.00
C ARG A 134 14.91 -18.66 -5.30
N ASP A 135 14.77 -19.49 -4.27
CA ASP A 135 14.46 -20.92 -4.46
C ASP A 135 13.02 -21.14 -4.96
N ALA A 136 12.07 -20.31 -4.51
CA ALA A 136 10.70 -20.35 -5.02
C ALA A 136 10.63 -19.94 -6.51
N VAL A 137 11.50 -19.02 -6.95
CA VAL A 137 11.61 -18.61 -8.36
C VAL A 137 12.33 -19.68 -9.20
N ARG A 138 13.36 -20.33 -8.65
CA ARG A 138 14.04 -21.48 -9.29
C ARG A 138 13.07 -22.64 -9.55
N GLN A 139 12.22 -22.97 -8.59
CA GLN A 139 11.22 -24.04 -8.73
C GLN A 139 10.21 -23.78 -9.87
N GLN A 140 10.03 -22.52 -10.25
CA GLN A 140 9.16 -22.11 -11.36
C GLN A 140 9.90 -22.04 -12.70
N GLY A 141 11.19 -22.39 -12.76
CA GLY A 141 12.02 -22.31 -13.97
C GLY A 141 12.28 -20.88 -14.46
N LEU A 142 12.04 -19.87 -13.61
CA LEU A 142 12.16 -18.47 -13.99
C LEU A 142 13.61 -17.97 -13.79
N ARG A 143 14.01 -16.97 -14.60
CA ARG A 143 15.32 -16.31 -14.48
C ARG A 143 15.44 -15.65 -13.10
N LEU A 144 16.62 -15.73 -12.48
CA LEU A 144 16.89 -15.15 -11.16
C LEU A 144 17.33 -13.69 -11.23
N THR A 145 16.46 -12.82 -11.74
CA THR A 145 16.70 -11.39 -11.74
C THR A 145 15.92 -10.69 -10.63
N SER A 146 16.31 -9.48 -10.25
CA SER A 146 15.50 -8.65 -9.34
C SER A 146 14.11 -8.39 -9.93
N ASP A 147 14.05 -8.09 -11.22
CA ASP A 147 12.83 -7.74 -11.96
C ASP A 147 11.77 -8.84 -11.94
N THR A 148 12.19 -10.09 -12.06
CA THR A 148 11.31 -11.28 -12.08
C THR A 148 10.83 -11.68 -10.70
N ARG A 149 11.62 -11.39 -9.66
CA ARG A 149 11.31 -11.68 -8.26
C ARG A 149 10.42 -10.60 -7.64
N GLU A 150 10.46 -9.38 -8.15
CA GLU A 150 9.77 -8.24 -7.56
C GLU A 150 8.24 -8.38 -7.69
N PHE A 151 7.56 -8.15 -6.58
CA PHE A 151 6.12 -7.95 -6.54
C PHE A 151 5.79 -6.65 -5.80
N ARG A 152 4.66 -6.05 -6.19
CA ARG A 152 4.12 -4.85 -5.57
C ARG A 152 2.63 -5.00 -5.36
N GLY A 153 2.10 -4.29 -4.39
CA GLY A 153 0.67 -4.24 -4.12
C GLY A 153 0.24 -2.96 -3.45
N TYR A 154 -1.07 -2.77 -3.40
CA TYR A 154 -1.71 -1.75 -2.57
C TYR A 154 -2.38 -2.42 -1.37
N VAL A 155 -2.56 -1.65 -0.31
CA VAL A 155 -3.18 -2.07 0.94
C VAL A 155 -4.42 -1.22 1.16
N CYS A 156 -5.54 -1.89 1.44
CA CYS A 156 -6.80 -1.28 1.81
C CYS A 156 -7.13 -1.62 3.27
N ARG A 157 -7.87 -0.72 3.89
CA ARG A 157 -8.41 -0.90 5.24
C ARG A 157 -9.57 -1.89 5.19
N ASP A 158 -9.61 -2.76 6.17
CA ASP A 158 -10.78 -3.57 6.54
C ASP A 158 -11.20 -3.17 7.97
N ASP A 159 -12.35 -3.61 8.48
CA ASP A 159 -12.80 -3.22 9.82
C ASP A 159 -11.77 -3.63 10.89
N ASP A 160 -11.41 -4.92 10.90
CA ASP A 160 -10.51 -5.55 11.89
C ASP A 160 -9.07 -5.71 11.39
N GLY A 161 -8.77 -5.28 10.16
CA GLY A 161 -7.45 -5.48 9.59
C GLY A 161 -7.20 -4.69 8.32
N VAL A 162 -6.51 -5.36 7.40
CA VAL A 162 -6.20 -4.86 6.07
C VAL A 162 -6.30 -6.00 5.06
N TYR A 163 -6.65 -5.66 3.82
CA TYR A 163 -6.45 -6.56 2.69
C TYR A 163 -5.50 -5.94 1.67
N MET A 164 -4.82 -6.80 0.92
CA MET A 164 -3.78 -6.41 -0.02
C MET A 164 -4.02 -7.10 -1.34
N VAL A 165 -3.82 -6.36 -2.43
CA VAL A 165 -3.78 -6.93 -3.78
C VAL A 165 -2.37 -6.79 -4.31
N ILE A 166 -1.75 -7.92 -4.59
CA ILE A 166 -0.32 -8.00 -4.93
C ILE A 166 -0.17 -8.63 -6.30
N SER A 167 0.69 -8.06 -7.14
CA SER A 167 1.05 -8.64 -8.43
C SER A 167 2.56 -8.61 -8.65
N ARG A 168 3.05 -9.61 -9.36
CA ARG A 168 4.40 -9.60 -9.93
C ARG A 168 4.46 -8.62 -11.08
N ARG A 169 5.68 -8.19 -11.42
CA ARG A 169 5.88 -7.38 -12.61
C ARG A 169 5.36 -8.11 -13.86
N ARG A 170 4.48 -7.45 -14.62
CA ARG A 170 3.77 -8.02 -15.79
C ARG A 170 2.96 -9.30 -15.48
N GLY A 171 2.70 -9.59 -14.21
CA GLY A 171 1.83 -10.69 -13.81
C GLY A 171 0.38 -10.39 -14.14
N ARG A 172 -0.31 -11.37 -14.74
CA ARG A 172 -1.75 -11.27 -15.07
C ARG A 172 -2.67 -11.74 -13.94
N THR A 173 -2.10 -12.34 -12.90
CA THR A 173 -2.85 -13.04 -11.84
C THR A 173 -2.44 -12.46 -10.48
N PRO A 174 -3.19 -11.48 -9.93
CA PRO A 174 -2.89 -10.92 -8.63
C PRO A 174 -3.21 -11.93 -7.50
N GLN A 175 -2.58 -11.75 -6.35
CA GLN A 175 -2.88 -12.49 -5.13
C GLN A 175 -3.57 -11.56 -4.14
N PHE A 176 -4.49 -12.12 -3.36
CA PHE A 176 -5.24 -11.42 -2.33
C PHE A 176 -4.76 -11.85 -0.96
N TYR A 177 -4.28 -10.91 -0.16
CA TYR A 177 -3.92 -11.19 1.23
C TYR A 177 -4.90 -10.48 2.15
N TYR A 178 -5.25 -11.13 3.26
CA TYR A 178 -5.93 -10.53 4.40
C TYR A 178 -5.04 -10.67 5.62
N LEU A 179 -4.97 -9.64 6.46
CA LEU A 179 -4.16 -9.61 7.68
C LEU A 179 -4.88 -8.78 8.76
N ALA A 180 -4.98 -9.32 9.96
CA ALA A 180 -5.44 -8.63 11.16
C ALA A 180 -4.37 -8.71 12.27
N PRO A 181 -4.26 -7.70 13.14
CA PRO A 181 -3.28 -7.71 14.22
C PRO A 181 -3.56 -8.85 15.21
N VAL A 182 -2.51 -9.50 15.69
CA VAL A 182 -2.62 -10.54 16.71
C VAL A 182 -2.69 -9.87 18.09
N THR A 183 -3.84 -9.94 18.75
CA THR A 183 -4.12 -9.22 20.01
C THR A 183 -3.32 -9.71 21.22
N SER A 184 -2.95 -11.00 21.24
CA SER A 184 -2.34 -11.65 22.42
C SER A 184 -0.81 -11.53 22.49
N LEU A 185 -0.18 -10.88 21.52
CA LEU A 185 1.26 -10.80 21.39
C LEU A 185 1.67 -9.37 21.09
N ALA A 186 2.89 -8.99 21.52
CA ALA A 186 3.51 -7.70 21.20
C ALA A 186 3.08 -7.25 19.79
N HIS A 187 2.55 -6.02 19.68
CA HIS A 187 1.79 -5.41 18.56
C HIS A 187 2.55 -5.34 17.20
N ASN A 188 3.30 -6.37 16.88
CA ASN A 188 4.27 -6.47 15.82
C ASN A 188 3.92 -7.66 14.91
N PHE A 189 2.84 -8.40 15.18
CA PHE A 189 2.40 -9.55 14.39
C PHE A 189 1.01 -9.35 13.83
N TRP A 190 0.84 -9.75 12.57
CA TRP A 190 -0.44 -9.86 11.88
C TRP A 190 -0.62 -11.28 11.37
N LEU A 191 -1.83 -11.79 11.49
CA LEU A 191 -2.24 -13.10 11.00
C LEU A 191 -3.41 -12.95 10.03
N GLY A 192 -3.40 -13.77 9.00
CA GLY A 192 -4.55 -13.94 8.13
C GLY A 192 -4.24 -14.97 7.07
N TYR A 193 -4.55 -14.66 5.81
CA TYR A 193 -4.41 -15.62 4.73
C TYR A 193 -3.99 -14.99 3.42
N ALA A 194 -3.37 -15.81 2.57
CA ALA A 194 -3.05 -15.50 1.19
C ALA A 194 -3.87 -16.40 0.26
N ALA A 195 -4.53 -15.80 -0.71
CA ALA A 195 -5.37 -16.47 -1.70
C ALA A 195 -4.86 -16.20 -3.13
N ARG A 196 -4.74 -17.27 -3.93
CA ARG A 196 -4.42 -17.20 -5.36
C ARG A 196 -5.70 -17.03 -6.17
N THR A 197 -5.66 -16.15 -7.17
CA THR A 197 -6.73 -16.01 -8.17
C THR A 197 -6.57 -17.05 -9.30
N ALA A 198 -6.70 -18.33 -8.95
CA ALA A 198 -6.68 -19.43 -9.91
C ALA A 198 -7.96 -20.25 -9.81
N ARG A 199 -8.30 -20.96 -10.89
CA ARG A 199 -9.35 -21.99 -10.86
C ARG A 199 -8.98 -23.05 -9.81
N GLU A 200 -10.00 -23.63 -9.22
CA GLU A 200 -9.83 -24.77 -8.33
C GLU A 200 -9.26 -25.95 -9.10
N THR A 201 -8.27 -26.61 -8.49
CA THR A 201 -7.75 -27.90 -8.92
C THR A 201 -7.80 -28.84 -7.72
N SER A 202 -7.88 -30.14 -7.97
CA SER A 202 -7.96 -31.16 -6.92
C SER A 202 -6.66 -31.32 -6.10
N THR A 203 -5.55 -30.72 -6.55
CA THR A 203 -4.21 -30.97 -6.00
C THR A 203 -3.60 -29.77 -5.28
N ASP A 204 -3.94 -28.53 -5.66
CA ASP A 204 -3.26 -27.34 -5.19
C ASP A 204 -4.11 -26.54 -4.19
N ARG A 205 -3.48 -26.08 -3.10
CA ARG A 205 -4.13 -25.14 -2.19
C ARG A 205 -4.26 -23.78 -2.87
N ARG A 206 -5.47 -23.21 -2.86
CA ARG A 206 -5.70 -21.83 -3.31
C ARG A 206 -5.52 -20.81 -2.19
N VAL A 207 -5.75 -21.22 -0.94
CA VAL A 207 -5.67 -20.38 0.25
C VAL A 207 -4.72 -21.00 1.28
N THR A 208 -3.91 -20.17 1.93
CA THR A 208 -3.03 -20.57 3.03
C THR A 208 -2.98 -19.50 4.09
N ARG A 209 -2.71 -19.88 5.35
CA ARG A 209 -2.34 -18.92 6.40
C ARG A 209 -1.10 -18.12 6.00
N LEU A 210 -1.10 -16.87 6.43
CA LEU A 210 -0.06 -15.88 6.20
C LEU A 210 0.21 -15.14 7.51
N VAL A 211 1.49 -15.02 7.86
CA VAL A 211 1.93 -14.30 9.06
C VAL A 211 2.86 -13.19 8.64
N PHE A 212 2.63 -11.99 9.17
CA PHE A 212 3.51 -10.83 9.04
C PHE A 212 4.08 -10.47 10.42
N GLU A 213 5.35 -10.10 10.44
CA GLU A 213 6.05 -9.57 11.61
C GLU A 213 6.75 -8.27 11.24
N HIS A 214 6.44 -7.17 11.93
CA HIS A 214 7.12 -5.90 11.76
C HIS A 214 8.52 -5.96 12.39
N LEU A 215 9.54 -5.68 11.57
CA LEU A 215 10.94 -5.77 11.96
C LEU A 215 11.54 -4.41 12.34
N GLY A 216 10.88 -3.33 11.95
CA GLY A 216 11.38 -1.96 12.16
C GLY A 216 11.13 -1.03 10.98
N LYS A 217 11.43 0.25 11.17
CA LYS A 217 11.12 1.32 10.19
C LYS A 217 12.26 1.57 9.22
N SER A 218 13.51 1.36 9.64
CA SER A 218 14.67 1.76 8.86
C SER A 218 15.85 0.82 9.02
N LEU A 219 16.64 0.68 7.95
CA LEU A 219 17.93 0.00 7.99
C LEU A 219 18.97 0.74 8.85
N ALA A 220 18.76 2.01 9.19
CA ALA A 220 19.66 2.75 10.07
C ALA A 220 19.52 2.31 11.53
N THR A 221 18.29 2.02 11.98
CA THR A 221 17.97 1.68 13.37
C THR A 221 17.79 0.18 13.61
N ASP A 222 17.24 -0.53 12.63
CA ASP A 222 16.78 -1.92 12.80
C ASP A 222 17.58 -2.91 11.94
N ARG A 223 18.80 -2.51 11.53
CA ARG A 223 19.65 -3.24 10.56
C ARG A 223 19.77 -4.72 10.86
N GLU A 224 20.12 -5.05 12.10
CA GLU A 224 20.41 -6.43 12.50
C GLU A 224 19.21 -7.34 12.30
N ARG A 225 18.04 -6.93 12.83
CA ARG A 225 16.78 -7.69 12.70
C ARG A 225 16.38 -7.85 11.24
N ILE A 226 16.44 -6.76 10.46
CA ILE A 226 16.06 -6.77 9.03
C ILE A 226 16.99 -7.69 8.23
N MET A 227 18.32 -7.55 8.40
CA MET A 227 19.29 -8.32 7.63
C MET A 227 19.31 -9.80 8.01
N THR A 228 19.11 -10.13 9.29
CA THR A 228 18.96 -11.52 9.74
C THR A 228 17.73 -12.16 9.09
N ALA A 229 16.57 -11.49 9.12
CA ALA A 229 15.36 -12.01 8.48
C ALA A 229 15.49 -12.11 6.94
N ALA A 230 16.19 -11.16 6.30
CA ALA A 230 16.46 -11.20 4.87
C ALA A 230 17.36 -12.37 4.46
N ARG A 231 18.38 -12.69 5.27
CA ARG A 231 19.28 -13.84 5.03
C ARG A 231 18.59 -15.18 5.24
N SER A 232 17.59 -15.25 6.13
CA SER A 232 16.77 -16.45 6.35
C SER A 232 15.57 -16.56 5.40
N SER A 233 15.44 -15.68 4.41
CA SER A 233 14.32 -15.70 3.45
C SER A 233 14.53 -16.81 2.42
N GLY A 234 13.54 -17.67 2.23
CA GLY A 234 13.73 -18.89 1.46
C GLY A 234 12.52 -19.81 1.45
N LEU A 235 12.72 -20.96 0.82
CA LEU A 235 11.92 -22.13 1.10
C LEU A 235 12.53 -22.82 2.33
N SER A 236 11.74 -23.04 3.37
CA SER A 236 12.19 -23.74 4.58
C SER A 236 11.15 -24.75 5.03
N ARG A 237 11.56 -25.73 5.86
CA ARG A 237 10.58 -26.63 6.50
C ARG A 237 9.86 -25.86 7.59
N ASN A 238 8.62 -26.26 7.89
CA ASN A 238 7.80 -25.58 8.90
C ASN A 238 8.47 -25.57 10.29
N ILE A 239 9.26 -26.61 10.61
CA ILE A 239 9.97 -26.73 11.89
C ILE A 239 11.10 -25.71 12.05
N ASP A 240 11.69 -25.26 10.94
CA ASP A 240 12.83 -24.33 10.91
C ASP A 240 12.38 -22.86 11.02
N LEU A 241 11.07 -22.60 11.09
CA LEU A 241 10.53 -21.27 11.28
C LEU A 241 10.76 -20.73 12.69
N PRO A 242 10.88 -19.40 12.85
CA PRO A 242 10.82 -18.77 14.17
C PRO A 242 9.57 -19.21 14.94
N THR A 243 9.71 -19.43 16.25
CA THR A 243 8.69 -20.05 17.11
C THR A 243 7.30 -19.44 16.94
N PHE A 244 7.19 -18.11 16.90
CA PHE A 244 5.90 -17.44 16.72
C PHE A 244 5.31 -17.59 15.32
N HIS A 245 6.13 -17.53 14.27
CA HIS A 245 5.68 -17.81 12.90
C HIS A 245 5.15 -19.24 12.79
N ARG A 246 5.85 -20.22 13.37
CA ARG A 246 5.43 -21.61 13.39
C ARG A 246 4.09 -21.79 14.12
N ARG A 247 3.96 -21.19 15.31
CA ARG A 247 2.73 -21.24 16.12
C ARG A 247 1.52 -20.64 15.38
N LEU A 248 1.70 -19.48 14.74
CA LEU A 248 0.61 -18.78 14.05
C LEU A 248 0.27 -19.41 12.70
N LEU A 249 1.25 -19.94 11.96
CA LEU A 249 1.01 -20.59 10.68
C LEU A 249 0.25 -21.91 10.78
N GLN A 250 0.33 -22.59 11.93
CA GLN A 250 -0.36 -23.85 12.19
C GLN A 250 -0.25 -24.81 10.99
N ALA A 251 0.97 -25.03 10.50
CA ALA A 251 1.18 -25.63 9.18
C ALA A 251 0.65 -27.08 9.06
N ASP A 252 0.51 -27.76 10.20
CA ASP A 252 -0.05 -29.11 10.31
C ASP A 252 -1.58 -29.14 10.32
N HIS A 253 -2.24 -27.98 10.48
CA HIS A 253 -3.70 -27.85 10.43
C HIS A 253 -4.13 -27.22 9.09
N PRO A 254 -5.06 -27.84 8.35
CA PRO A 254 -5.64 -27.24 7.15
C PRO A 254 -6.19 -25.83 7.43
N PHE A 255 -6.21 -25.00 6.39
CA PHE A 255 -6.99 -23.78 6.41
C PHE A 255 -8.47 -24.18 6.34
N GLN A 256 -9.29 -23.64 7.25
CA GLN A 256 -10.72 -23.90 7.33
C GLN A 256 -11.48 -22.71 6.77
#